data_AF-W6KI06-F1
#
_entry.id   AF-W6KI06-F1
#
_cell.length_a   1.000
_cell.length_b   1.000
_cell.length_c   1.000
_cell.angle_alpha   90.00
_cell.angle_beta   90.00
_cell.angle_gamma   90.00
#
_symmetry.space_group_name_H-M   'P 1'
#
loop_
_entity.id
_entity.type
_entity.pdbx_description
1 polymer ?
#
loop_
_entity_poly.entity_id
_entity_poly.type
_entity_poly.pdbx_seq_one_letter_code
_entity_poly.pdbx_strand_id
1 'polypeptide(L)'
;MTEERFHKDFPYLYTLLNRSFGQHCDALGRRMEAKVAYYRVLVEDEDGEKVLLEIEAFLKSPWTGPEAIKEAFRQADVWYPYAERRYKGASDPDNRAIGWIEQIRDILMAPMSDQVRRNAAKLVRIGDEFD
;
A
#
# COMPACT_ATOMS: atom_id res chain seq x y z
N MET A 1 -5.74 -13.68 24.11
CA MET A 1 -5.03 -13.33 22.87
C MET A 1 -5.27 -11.86 22.66
N THR A 2 -4.24 -11.02 22.85
CA THR A 2 -4.30 -9.60 22.50
C THR A 2 -4.53 -9.51 21.00
N GLU A 3 -5.59 -8.82 20.56
CA GLU A 3 -5.78 -8.51 19.15
C GLU A 3 -4.54 -7.77 18.65
N GLU A 4 -3.71 -8.44 17.86
CA GLU A 4 -2.63 -7.79 17.12
C GLU A 4 -3.30 -6.80 16.16
N ARG A 5 -3.00 -5.52 16.36
CA ARG A 5 -3.55 -4.45 15.53
C ARG A 5 -2.46 -4.08 14.54
N PHE A 6 -2.69 -4.39 13.27
CA PHE A 6 -1.76 -4.13 12.17
C PHE A 6 -1.25 -2.68 12.17
N HIS A 7 -2.11 -1.70 12.45
CA HIS A 7 -1.73 -0.28 12.54
C HIS A 7 -0.78 0.05 13.70
N LYS A 8 -0.66 -0.80 14.72
CA LYS A 8 0.32 -0.60 15.81
C LYS A 8 1.69 -1.14 15.44
N ASP A 9 1.71 -2.26 14.71
CA ASP A 9 2.95 -2.92 14.31
C ASP A 9 3.57 -2.23 13.08
N PHE A 10 2.73 -1.75 12.17
CA PHE A 10 3.13 -1.08 10.93
C PHE A 10 2.25 0.16 10.62
N PRO A 11 2.32 1.22 11.44
CA PRO A 11 1.52 2.44 11.25
C PRO A 11 1.72 3.14 9.89
N TYR A 12 2.94 3.14 9.34
CA TYR A 12 3.22 3.81 8.07
C TYR A 12 2.72 3.00 6.88
N LEU A 13 2.95 1.68 6.88
CA LEU A 13 2.39 0.77 5.88
C LEU A 13 0.86 0.76 5.94
N TYR A 14 0.28 0.77 7.14
CA TYR A 14 -1.17 0.91 7.31
C TYR A 14 -1.67 2.18 6.62
N THR A 15 -1.03 3.33 6.89
CA THR A 15 -1.43 4.62 6.32
C THR A 15 -1.32 4.62 4.80
N LEU A 16 -0.24 4.07 4.24
CA LEU A 16 -0.09 3.89 2.79
C LEU A 16 -1.24 3.07 2.20
N LEU A 17 -1.48 1.88 2.77
CA LEU A 17 -2.49 0.97 2.29
C LEU A 17 -3.88 1.61 2.36
N ASN A 18 -4.22 2.26 3.47
CA ASN A 18 -5.51 2.90 3.65
C ASN A 18 -5.72 4.11 2.73
N ARG A 19 -4.76 5.04 2.67
CA ARG A 19 -4.91 6.31 1.92
C ARG A 19 -4.78 6.15 0.41
N SER A 20 -4.09 5.10 -0.06
CA SER A 20 -3.88 4.89 -1.51
C SER A 20 -4.62 3.70 -2.08
N PHE A 21 -4.91 2.69 -1.27
CA PHE A 21 -5.50 1.42 -1.71
C PHE A 21 -6.78 1.03 -0.97
N GLY A 22 -7.24 1.89 -0.05
CA GLY A 22 -8.53 1.73 0.62
C GLY A 22 -9.71 1.73 -0.37
N GLN A 23 -10.89 1.28 0.08
CA GLN A 23 -12.09 1.20 -0.77
C GLN A 23 -12.53 2.58 -1.30
N HIS A 24 -12.20 3.65 -0.58
CA HIS A 24 -12.52 5.02 -0.98
C HIS A 24 -11.58 5.60 -2.04
N CYS A 25 -10.52 4.87 -2.42
CA CYS A 25 -9.46 5.38 -3.29
C CYS A 25 -9.68 5.09 -4.79
N ASP A 26 -10.94 4.88 -5.22
CA ASP A 26 -11.29 4.62 -6.63
C ASP A 26 -10.93 5.79 -7.55
N ALA A 27 -11.02 7.03 -7.03
CA ALA A 27 -10.67 8.25 -7.75
C ALA A 27 -9.18 8.36 -8.11
N LEU A 28 -8.29 7.63 -7.41
CA LEU A 28 -6.85 7.62 -7.69
C LEU A 28 -6.48 6.80 -8.95
N GLY A 29 -7.46 6.12 -9.54
CA GLY A 29 -7.28 5.28 -10.72
C GLY A 29 -6.79 3.87 -10.39
N ARG A 30 -6.74 3.01 -11.42
CA ARG A 30 -6.45 1.57 -11.23
C ARG A 30 -4.97 1.20 -11.20
N ARG A 31 -4.08 2.13 -11.56
CA ARG A 31 -2.64 1.86 -11.67
C ARG A 31 -1.96 2.01 -10.31
N MET A 32 -1.14 1.03 -9.95
CA MET A 32 -0.42 1.02 -8.69
C MET A 32 0.55 2.20 -8.58
N GLU A 33 1.23 2.53 -9.68
CA GLU A 33 2.17 3.64 -9.76
C GLU A 33 1.50 4.97 -9.43
N ALA A 34 0.26 5.18 -9.85
CA ALA A 34 -0.49 6.40 -9.56
C ALA A 34 -0.87 6.47 -8.06
N LYS A 35 -1.31 5.35 -7.48
CA LYS A 35 -1.67 5.24 -6.05
C LYS A 35 -0.45 5.41 -5.13
N VAL A 36 0.69 4.85 -5.49
CA VAL A 36 1.95 5.04 -4.76
C VAL A 36 2.46 6.48 -4.92
N ALA A 37 2.39 7.05 -6.13
CA ALA A 37 2.79 8.44 -6.36
C ALA A 37 1.92 9.44 -5.58
N TYR A 38 0.62 9.18 -5.49
CA TYR A 38 -0.29 9.97 -4.65
C TYR A 38 0.21 10.01 -3.20
N TYR A 39 0.48 8.84 -2.61
CA TYR A 39 1.01 8.77 -1.25
C TYR A 39 2.32 9.53 -1.09
N ARG A 40 3.29 9.29 -1.97
CA ARG A 40 4.60 9.96 -1.94
C ARG A 40 4.54 11.48 -2.03
N VAL A 41 3.46 12.03 -2.59
CA VAL A 41 3.25 13.49 -2.65
C VAL A 41 2.43 13.99 -1.46
N LEU A 42 1.59 13.14 -0.88
CA LEU A 42 0.77 13.43 0.29
C LEU A 42 1.63 13.50 1.58
N VAL A 43 2.62 12.61 1.71
CA VAL A 43 3.46 12.52 2.91
C VAL A 43 4.79 13.25 2.77
N GLU A 44 5.44 13.52 3.89
CA GLU A 44 6.80 14.02 3.94
C GLU A 44 7.81 12.96 3.51
N ASP A 45 8.98 13.37 3.00
CA ASP A 45 10.03 12.45 2.54
C ASP A 45 10.47 11.45 3.64
N GLU A 46 10.50 11.90 4.90
CA GLU A 46 10.85 11.07 6.07
C GLU A 46 9.85 9.92 6.27
N ASP A 47 8.56 10.15 6.04
CA ASP A 47 7.54 9.12 6.13
C ASP A 47 7.65 8.11 4.97
N GLY A 48 8.12 8.55 3.81
CA GLY A 48 8.44 7.67 2.69
C GLY A 48 9.53 6.65 3.01
N GLU A 49 10.59 7.06 3.72
CA GLU A 49 11.64 6.15 4.18
C GLU A 49 11.13 5.17 5.25
N LYS A 50 10.31 5.66 6.19
CA LYS A 50 9.70 4.82 7.24
C LYS A 50 8.78 3.74 6.67
N VAL A 51 7.99 4.08 5.65
CA VAL A 51 7.17 3.09 4.93
C VAL A 51 8.04 1.98 4.33
N LEU A 52 9.15 2.33 3.69
CA LEU A 52 10.04 1.33 3.10
C LEU A 52 10.63 0.39 4.16
N LEU A 53 11.04 0.93 5.31
CA LEU A 53 11.51 0.14 6.44
C LEU A 53 10.42 -0.79 6.99
N GLU A 54 9.19 -0.30 7.11
CA GLU A 54 8.07 -1.11 7.56
C GLU A 54 7.67 -2.20 6.57
N ILE A 55 7.75 -1.95 5.27
CA ILE A 55 7.50 -3.01 4.28
C ILE A 55 8.55 -4.13 4.43
N GLU A 56 9.83 -3.79 4.59
CA GLU A 56 10.88 -4.77 4.80
C GLU A 56 10.72 -5.56 6.10
N ALA A 57 10.24 -4.92 7.17
CA ALA A 57 9.92 -5.58 8.43
C ALA A 57 8.66 -6.45 8.30
N PHE A 58 7.62 -5.96 7.64
CA PHE A 58 6.37 -6.67 7.37
C PHE A 58 6.65 -7.97 6.63
N LEU A 59 7.46 -7.94 5.57
CA LEU A 59 7.83 -9.10 4.75
C LEU A 59 8.57 -10.20 5.53
N LYS A 60 9.12 -9.89 6.71
CA LYS A 60 9.79 -10.83 7.62
C LYS A 60 8.96 -11.17 8.85
N SER A 61 7.77 -10.59 8.97
CA SER A 61 6.92 -10.70 10.15
C SER A 61 5.88 -11.82 10.01
N PRO A 62 5.26 -12.24 11.12
CA PRO A 62 4.13 -13.17 11.10
C PRO A 62 2.92 -12.68 10.29
N TRP A 63 2.83 -11.37 10.02
CA TRP A 63 1.75 -10.79 9.22
C TRP A 63 1.77 -11.22 7.74
N THR A 64 2.86 -11.84 7.27
CA THR A 64 2.90 -12.51 5.96
C THR A 64 2.12 -13.82 5.91
N GLY A 65 1.68 -14.35 7.05
CA GLY A 65 0.87 -15.56 7.10
C GLY A 65 -0.49 -15.38 6.38
N PRO A 66 -1.05 -16.45 5.76
CA PRO A 66 -2.32 -16.46 5.02
C PRO A 66 -3.47 -15.65 5.63
N GLU A 67 -3.81 -15.91 6.89
CA GLU A 67 -4.93 -15.25 7.55
C GLU A 67 -4.52 -13.89 8.13
N ALA A 68 -3.25 -13.72 8.48
CA ALA A 68 -2.73 -12.46 9.01
C ALA A 68 -2.68 -11.37 7.93
N ILE A 69 -2.25 -11.69 6.71
CA ILE A 69 -2.22 -10.70 5.62
C ILE A 69 -3.63 -10.28 5.19
N LYS A 70 -4.60 -11.21 5.22
CA LYS A 70 -6.02 -10.89 5.00
C LYS A 70 -6.54 -9.94 6.08
N GLU A 71 -6.18 -10.21 7.33
CA GLU A 71 -6.55 -9.35 8.44
C GLU A 71 -5.88 -7.97 8.36
N ALA A 72 -4.61 -7.89 7.96
CA ALA A 72 -3.91 -6.62 7.73
C ALA A 72 -4.61 -5.79 6.64
N PHE A 73 -4.96 -6.41 5.52
CA PHE A 73 -5.67 -5.73 4.43
C PHE A 73 -7.06 -5.31 4.86
N ARG A 74 -7.79 -6.15 5.60
CA ARG A 74 -9.09 -5.81 6.18
C ARG A 74 -8.99 -4.62 7.13
N GLN A 75 -7.99 -4.60 8.01
CA GLN A 75 -7.77 -3.50 8.94
C GLN A 75 -7.44 -2.19 8.18
N ALA A 76 -6.63 -2.26 7.14
CA ALA A 76 -6.29 -1.11 6.29
C ALA A 76 -7.38 -0.73 5.27
N ASP A 77 -8.53 -1.41 5.27
CA ASP A 77 -9.64 -1.24 4.32
C ASP A 77 -9.24 -1.48 2.84
N VAL A 78 -8.26 -2.34 2.60
CA VAL A 78 -7.81 -2.69 1.25
C VAL A 78 -8.69 -3.77 0.65
N TRP A 79 -9.33 -3.46 -0.48
CA TRP A 79 -9.97 -4.49 -1.29
C TRP A 79 -8.93 -5.18 -2.19
N TYR A 80 -8.63 -6.45 -1.88
CA TYR A 80 -7.75 -7.29 -2.67
C TYR A 80 -8.51 -8.52 -3.19
N PRO A 81 -8.70 -8.70 -4.51
CA PRO A 81 -9.40 -9.85 -5.05
C PRO A 81 -8.47 -11.08 -5.09
N TYR A 82 -8.36 -11.77 -3.95
CA TYR A 82 -7.49 -12.94 -3.75
C TYR A 82 -7.67 -14.02 -4.83
N ALA A 83 -8.92 -14.24 -5.29
CA ALA A 83 -9.25 -15.25 -6.29
C ALA A 83 -8.82 -14.87 -7.73
N GLU A 84 -8.78 -13.58 -8.06
CA GLU A 84 -8.71 -13.10 -9.46
C GLU A 84 -7.33 -12.59 -9.87
N ARG A 85 -6.55 -12.05 -8.92
CA ARG A 85 -5.20 -11.57 -9.24
C ARG A 85 -4.27 -12.75 -9.47
N ARG A 86 -3.59 -12.79 -10.63
CA ARG A 86 -2.48 -13.71 -10.91
C ARG A 86 -1.17 -12.92 -10.83
N TYR A 87 -0.38 -13.13 -9.79
CA TYR A 87 1.02 -12.71 -9.80
C TYR A 87 1.84 -13.76 -10.55
N LYS A 88 2.72 -13.34 -11.46
CA LYS A 88 3.55 -14.27 -12.25
C LYS A 88 4.42 -15.08 -11.29
N GLY A 89 4.12 -16.38 -11.13
CA GLY A 89 4.92 -17.32 -10.35
C GLY A 89 4.28 -17.85 -9.05
N ALA A 90 3.16 -17.28 -8.59
CA ALA A 90 2.50 -17.73 -7.36
C ALA A 90 1.19 -18.48 -7.64
N SER A 91 1.20 -19.81 -7.48
CA SER A 91 -0.02 -20.64 -7.51
C SER A 91 -0.93 -20.35 -6.31
N ASP A 92 -0.34 -20.04 -5.16
CA ASP A 92 -1.02 -19.70 -3.90
C ASP A 92 -1.47 -18.22 -3.88
N PRO A 93 -2.78 -17.93 -3.66
CA PRO A 93 -3.29 -16.57 -3.48
C PRO A 93 -2.58 -15.72 -2.42
N ASP A 94 -2.11 -16.32 -1.34
CA ASP A 94 -1.52 -15.58 -0.21
C ASP A 94 -0.12 -15.06 -0.57
N ASN A 95 0.64 -15.87 -1.31
CA ASN A 95 1.91 -15.43 -1.93
C ASN A 95 1.72 -14.31 -2.95
N ARG A 96 0.51 -14.16 -3.53
CA ARG A 96 0.21 -13.05 -4.45
C ARG A 96 0.00 -11.73 -3.71
N ALA A 97 -0.60 -11.76 -2.52
CA ALA A 97 -0.74 -10.57 -1.68
C ALA A 97 0.63 -10.08 -1.20
N ILE A 98 1.54 -11.00 -0.85
CA ILE A 98 2.94 -10.68 -0.56
C ILE A 98 3.62 -10.05 -1.79
N GLY A 99 3.54 -10.70 -2.96
CA GLY A 99 4.12 -10.16 -4.19
C GLY A 99 3.57 -8.78 -4.57
N TRP A 100 2.32 -8.49 -4.20
CA TRP A 100 1.72 -7.16 -4.38
C TRP A 100 2.35 -6.11 -3.45
N ILE A 101 2.64 -6.46 -2.19
CA ILE A 101 3.39 -5.60 -1.27
C ILE A 101 4.83 -5.39 -1.75
N GLU A 102 5.49 -6.42 -2.28
CA GLU A 102 6.82 -6.29 -2.90
C GLU A 102 6.78 -5.34 -4.10
N GLN A 103 5.74 -5.43 -4.94
CA GLN A 103 5.57 -4.50 -6.06
C GLN A 103 5.40 -3.04 -5.59
N ILE A 104 4.67 -2.81 -4.50
CA ILE A 104 4.54 -1.48 -3.90
C ILE A 104 5.91 -0.94 -3.45
N ARG A 105 6.73 -1.78 -2.78
CA ARG A 105 8.10 -1.42 -2.40
C ARG A 105 8.93 -1.03 -3.62
N ASP A 106 8.92 -1.85 -4.67
CA ASP A 106 9.73 -1.61 -5.86
C ASP A 106 9.34 -0.29 -6.55
N ILE A 107 8.04 0.06 -6.55
CA ILE A 107 7.54 1.34 -7.08
C ILE A 107 7.92 2.52 -6.15
N LEU A 108 7.88 2.35 -4.84
CA LEU A 108 8.32 3.37 -3.87
C LEU A 108 9.80 3.72 -4.09
N MET A 109 10.65 2.71 -4.28
CA MET A 109 12.08 2.87 -4.52
C MET A 109 12.41 3.46 -5.90
N ALA A 110 11.53 3.26 -6.88
CA ALA A 110 11.76 3.76 -8.23
C ALA A 110 11.74 5.30 -8.30
N PRO A 111 12.59 5.91 -9.16
CA PRO A 111 12.51 7.34 -9.41
C PRO A 111 11.15 7.70 -10.02
N MET A 112 10.50 8.71 -9.46
CA MET A 112 9.21 9.19 -9.95
C MET A 112 9.40 10.28 -11.00
N SER A 113 8.84 10.07 -12.20
CA SER A 113 8.88 11.07 -13.27
C SER A 113 8.11 12.33 -12.91
N ASP A 114 8.52 13.48 -13.46
CA ASP A 114 7.86 14.77 -13.21
C ASP A 114 6.39 14.78 -13.63
N GLN A 115 6.04 14.05 -14.69
CA GLN A 115 4.65 13.94 -15.13
C GLN A 115 3.80 13.21 -14.10
N VAL A 116 4.30 12.08 -13.56
CA VAL A 116 3.59 11.31 -12.53
C VAL A 116 3.47 12.13 -11.25
N ARG A 117 4.55 12.81 -10.83
CA ARG A 117 4.56 13.69 -9.65
C ARG A 117 3.53 14.82 -9.76
N ARG A 118 3.47 15.51 -10.91
CA ARG A 118 2.49 16.58 -11.15
C ARG A 118 1.05 16.09 -11.13
N ASN A 119 0.80 14.90 -11.69
CA ASN A 119 -0.54 14.32 -11.68
C ASN A 119 -0.96 13.92 -10.26
N ALA A 120 -0.07 13.29 -9.50
CA ALA A 120 -0.29 12.97 -8.10
C ALA A 120 -0.55 14.24 -7.26
N ALA A 121 0.25 15.29 -7.44
CA ALA A 121 0.06 16.56 -6.73
C ALA A 121 -1.30 17.23 -7.01
N LYS A 122 -1.84 17.08 -8.22
CA LYS A 122 -3.20 17.54 -8.52
C LYS A 122 -4.25 16.75 -7.74
N LEU A 123 -4.10 15.44 -7.65
CA LEU A 123 -5.02 14.58 -6.91
C LEU A 123 -4.97 14.85 -5.41
N VAL A 124 -3.78 15.06 -4.84
CA VAL A 124 -3.61 15.44 -3.42
C VAL A 124 -4.36 16.75 -3.12
N ARG A 125 -4.16 17.78 -3.95
CA ARG A 125 -4.86 19.07 -3.78
C ARG A 125 -6.38 18.94 -3.86
N ILE A 126 -6.90 18.09 -4.75
CA ILE A 126 -8.33 17.84 -4.85
C ILE A 126 -8.83 17.09 -3.61
N GLY A 127 -8.07 16.12 -3.10
CA GLY A 127 -8.41 15.37 -1.90
C GLY A 127 -8.49 16.26 -0.65
N ASP A 128 -7.57 17.20 -0.50
CA ASP A 128 -7.53 18.16 0.61
C ASP A 128 -8.68 19.19 0.59
N GLU A 129 -9.36 19.37 -0.55
CA GLU A 129 -10.55 20.24 -0.65
C GLU A 129 -11.82 19.59 -0.09
N PHE A 130 -11.78 18.29 0.25
CA PHE A 130 -12.92 17.52 0.76
C PHE A 130 -12.76 16.99 2.20
N ASP A 131 -11.59 17.15 2.83
CA ASP A 131 -11.33 16.89 4.27
C ASP A 131 -11.50 18.19 5.10
#